data_AF-A0AAD4PE21-F1
#
_entry.id   AF-A0AAD4PE21-F1
#
_cell.length_a   1.000
_cell.length_b   1.000
_cell.length_c   1.000
_cell.angle_alpha   90.00
_cell.angle_beta   90.00
_cell.angle_gamma   90.00
#
_symmetry.space_group_name_H-M   'P 1'
#
loop_
_entity.id
_entity.type
_entity.pdbx_description
1 polymer ?
#
loop_
_entity_poly.entity_id
_entity_poly.type
_entity_poly.pdbx_seq_one_letter_code
_entity_poly.pdbx_strand_id
1 'polypeptide(L)'
;MAIIIIKASQMNPDDVRQLWLHLQYNLVSVITCSAFLVFGSTVYIMTCPRPVYLVDYACYRTPDFLKAPYSRFMEHSRLTGDFDESSLEFQRKILKRSGLGDETYVPEVMHSILPQPSIQAAREEAEQGEYQEFQFGGNGVQRAGVIAVNLAKDMLQVHRNTYAVVVSTENITQNWYFGNKKSPDSH
;
A
#
# COMPACT_ATOMS: atom_id res chain seq x y z
N MET A 1 -33.69 -5.70 -57.40
CA MET A 1 -33.26 -7.03 -57.90
C MET A 1 -33.02 -7.05 -59.42
N ALA A 2 -33.96 -6.60 -60.26
CA ALA A 2 -33.79 -6.63 -61.73
C ALA A 2 -32.56 -5.84 -62.27
N ILE A 3 -32.25 -4.67 -61.69
CA ILE A 3 -31.10 -3.85 -62.12
C ILE A 3 -29.75 -4.53 -61.84
N ILE A 4 -29.65 -5.28 -60.73
CA ILE A 4 -28.43 -6.03 -60.38
C ILE A 4 -28.21 -7.18 -61.37
N ILE A 5 -29.30 -7.84 -61.78
CA ILE A 5 -29.27 -8.97 -62.72
C ILE A 5 -28.90 -8.51 -64.14
N ILE A 6 -29.45 -7.40 -64.61
CA ILE A 6 -29.13 -6.82 -65.93
C ILE A 6 -27.66 -6.37 -65.98
N LYS A 7 -27.17 -5.76 -64.90
CA LYS A 7 -25.78 -5.28 -64.79
C LYS A 7 -24.78 -6.42 -64.62
N ALA A 8 -25.18 -7.52 -63.96
CA ALA A 8 -24.40 -8.76 -63.87
C ALA A 8 -24.32 -9.49 -65.22
N SER A 9 -25.38 -9.43 -66.04
CA SER A 9 -25.40 -10.02 -67.39
C SER A 9 -24.49 -9.31 -68.40
N GLN A 10 -24.03 -8.09 -68.10
CA GLN A 10 -23.16 -7.29 -68.97
C GLN A 10 -21.70 -7.24 -68.48
N MET A 11 -21.34 -7.98 -67.41
CA MET A 11 -19.98 -7.97 -66.87
C MET A 11 -19.01 -8.74 -67.77
N ASN A 12 -17.89 -8.10 -68.10
CA ASN A 12 -16.79 -8.74 -68.81
C ASN A 12 -16.10 -9.76 -67.88
N PRO A 13 -15.45 -10.81 -68.41
CA PRO A 13 -14.73 -11.78 -67.58
C PRO A 13 -13.63 -11.14 -66.70
N ASP A 14 -13.06 -10.02 -67.15
CA ASP A 14 -12.12 -9.22 -66.37
C ASP A 14 -12.76 -8.51 -65.16
N ASP A 15 -14.01 -8.05 -65.27
CA ASP A 15 -14.75 -7.42 -64.18
C ASP A 15 -15.11 -8.45 -63.08
N VAL A 16 -15.48 -9.67 -63.50
CA VAL A 16 -15.75 -10.78 -62.59
C VAL A 16 -14.46 -11.17 -61.85
N ARG A 17 -13.32 -11.19 -62.54
CA ARG A 17 -12.01 -11.46 -61.94
C ARG A 17 -11.60 -10.38 -60.96
N GLN A 18 -11.83 -9.10 -61.27
CA GLN A 18 -11.56 -8.00 -60.34
C GLN A 18 -12.46 -8.06 -59.10
N LEU A 19 -13.75 -8.34 -59.27
CA LEU A 19 -14.70 -8.48 -58.16
C LEU A 19 -14.31 -9.65 -57.24
N TRP A 20 -13.88 -10.77 -57.82
CA TRP A 20 -13.38 -11.93 -57.07
C TRP A 20 -12.13 -11.59 -56.26
N LEU A 21 -11.16 -10.88 -56.85
CA LEU A 21 -9.95 -10.43 -56.14
C LEU A 21 -10.28 -9.46 -55.00
N HIS A 22 -11.20 -8.52 -55.23
CA HIS A 22 -11.64 -7.58 -54.20
C HIS A 22 -12.33 -8.30 -53.03
N LEU A 23 -13.16 -9.30 -53.32
CA LEU A 23 -13.86 -10.10 -52.31
C LEU A 23 -12.88 -10.97 -51.51
N GLN A 24 -11.92 -11.61 -52.18
CA GLN A 24 -10.87 -12.39 -51.52
C GLN A 24 -9.97 -11.52 -50.65
N TYR A 25 -9.53 -10.35 -51.14
CA TYR A 25 -8.66 -9.45 -50.37
C TYR A 25 -9.37 -8.92 -49.12
N ASN A 26 -10.64 -8.54 -49.24
CA ASN A 26 -11.43 -8.08 -48.10
C ASN A 26 -11.64 -9.21 -47.07
N LEU A 27 -11.95 -10.42 -47.52
CA LEU A 27 -12.12 -11.58 -46.63
C LEU A 27 -10.80 -11.92 -45.89
N VAL A 28 -9.68 -11.98 -46.62
CA VAL A 28 -8.36 -12.24 -46.03
C VAL A 28 -7.98 -11.14 -45.05
N SER A 29 -8.25 -9.88 -45.37
CA SER A 29 -7.99 -8.74 -44.48
C SER A 29 -8.81 -8.85 -43.18
N VAL A 30 -10.11 -9.15 -43.27
CA VAL A 30 -10.99 -9.31 -42.10
C VAL A 30 -10.57 -10.49 -41.22
N ILE A 31 -10.24 -11.64 -41.81
CA ILE A 31 -9.76 -12.81 -41.06
C ILE A 31 -8.43 -12.51 -40.38
N THR A 32 -7.51 -11.86 -41.09
CA THR A 32 -6.20 -11.50 -40.54
C THR A 32 -6.34 -10.50 -39.39
N CYS A 33 -7.12 -9.44 -39.57
CA CYS A 33 -7.38 -8.45 -38.52
C CYS A 33 -8.07 -9.05 -37.30
N SER A 34 -9.09 -9.90 -37.51
CA SER A 34 -9.78 -10.57 -36.40
C SER A 34 -8.87 -11.55 -35.66
N ALA A 35 -8.02 -12.29 -36.37
CA ALA A 35 -7.02 -13.17 -35.75
C ALA A 35 -6.04 -12.38 -34.87
N PHE A 36 -5.52 -11.24 -35.37
CA PHE A 36 -4.65 -10.36 -34.58
C PHE A 36 -5.36 -9.76 -33.38
N LEU A 37 -6.63 -9.34 -33.52
CA LEU A 37 -7.42 -8.82 -32.41
C LEU A 37 -7.64 -9.89 -31.33
N VAL A 38 -8.07 -11.09 -31.71
CA VAL A 38 -8.31 -12.19 -30.76
C VAL A 38 -7.01 -12.61 -30.08
N PHE A 39 -5.91 -12.73 -30.83
CA PHE A 39 -4.60 -13.05 -30.26
C PHE A 39 -4.14 -11.96 -29.30
N GLY A 40 -4.20 -10.68 -29.72
CA GLY A 40 -3.84 -9.53 -28.90
C GLY A 40 -4.67 -9.44 -27.63
N SER A 41 -6.00 -9.59 -27.73
CA SER A 41 -6.90 -9.63 -26.56
C SER A 41 -6.61 -10.80 -25.63
N THR A 42 -6.33 -11.99 -26.18
CA THR A 42 -5.98 -13.17 -25.37
C THR A 42 -4.68 -12.94 -24.60
N VAL A 43 -3.63 -12.47 -25.27
CA VAL A 43 -2.35 -12.14 -24.62
C VAL A 43 -2.54 -11.03 -23.59
N TYR A 44 -3.34 -10.00 -23.89
CA TYR A 44 -3.64 -8.93 -22.95
C TYR A 44 -4.35 -9.45 -21.69
N ILE A 45 -5.38 -10.29 -21.83
CA ILE A 45 -6.10 -10.88 -20.70
C ILE A 45 -5.19 -11.81 -19.89
N MET A 46 -4.29 -12.55 -20.54
CA MET A 46 -3.34 -13.44 -19.87
C MET A 46 -2.19 -12.71 -19.17
N THR A 47 -1.80 -11.52 -19.67
CA THR A 47 -0.72 -10.71 -19.09
C THR A 47 -1.23 -9.68 -18.08
N CYS A 48 -2.53 -9.36 -18.08
CA CYS A 48 -3.11 -8.49 -17.07
C CYS A 48 -3.10 -9.17 -15.69
N PRO A 49 -2.39 -8.60 -14.70
CA PRO A 49 -2.40 -9.13 -13.34
C PRO A 49 -3.82 -9.10 -12.78
N ARG A 50 -4.17 -10.12 -11.98
CA ARG A 50 -5.52 -10.20 -11.43
C ARG A 50 -5.73 -9.10 -10.39
N PRO A 51 -6.93 -8.54 -10.28
CA PRO A 51 -7.20 -7.56 -9.25
C PRO A 51 -7.13 -8.24 -7.87
N VAL A 52 -6.37 -7.63 -6.96
CA VAL A 52 -6.31 -8.00 -5.54
C VAL A 52 -7.06 -6.91 -4.78
N TYR A 53 -7.99 -7.31 -3.91
CA TYR A 53 -8.88 -6.40 -3.20
C TYR A 53 -8.57 -6.40 -1.71
N LEU A 54 -8.65 -5.22 -1.08
CA LEU A 54 -8.74 -5.10 0.37
C LEU A 54 -10.17 -5.46 0.77
N VAL A 55 -10.33 -6.58 1.48
CA VAL A 55 -11.66 -7.08 1.88
C VAL A 55 -12.12 -6.39 3.16
N ASP A 56 -11.22 -6.23 4.12
CA ASP A 56 -11.52 -5.64 5.42
C ASP A 56 -10.25 -5.00 6.03
N TYR A 57 -10.43 -4.09 6.97
CA TYR A 57 -9.36 -3.55 7.79
C TYR A 57 -9.85 -3.37 9.24
N ALA A 58 -9.02 -3.77 10.19
CA ALA A 58 -9.28 -3.57 11.61
C ALA A 58 -8.11 -2.82 12.23
N CYS A 59 -8.42 -1.86 13.10
CA CYS A 59 -7.44 -1.19 13.92
C CYS A 59 -7.72 -1.53 15.38
N TYR A 60 -6.70 -1.93 16.13
CA TYR A 60 -6.83 -2.05 17.57
C TYR A 60 -7.03 -0.65 18.17
N ARG A 61 -8.14 -0.45 18.87
CA ARG A 61 -8.37 0.76 19.65
C ARG A 61 -7.95 0.48 21.08
N THR A 62 -6.87 1.13 21.48
CA THR A 62 -6.35 1.07 22.84
C THR A 62 -7.37 1.64 23.83
N PRO A 63 -7.50 1.07 25.05
CA PRO A 63 -8.37 1.61 26.09
C PRO A 63 -8.13 3.09 26.41
N ASP A 64 -9.18 3.82 26.75
CA ASP A 64 -9.14 5.27 26.98
C ASP A 64 -8.20 5.68 28.14
N PHE A 65 -7.89 4.79 29.08
CA PHE A 65 -6.93 5.07 30.17
C PHE A 65 -5.47 5.23 29.68
N LEU A 66 -5.18 4.75 28.46
CA LEU A 66 -3.87 4.88 27.83
C LEU A 66 -3.75 6.14 26.95
N LYS A 67 -4.79 6.98 26.88
CA LYS A 67 -4.73 8.28 26.21
C LYS A 67 -3.75 9.21 26.92
N ALA A 68 -2.88 9.85 26.14
CA ALA A 68 -1.95 10.86 26.63
C ALA A 68 -2.18 12.19 25.88
N PRO A 69 -3.02 13.06 26.45
CA PRO A 69 -3.14 14.43 25.98
C PRO A 69 -1.80 15.14 26.00
N TYR A 70 -1.62 16.11 25.11
CA TYR A 70 -0.39 16.90 25.00
C TYR A 70 -0.02 17.58 26.31
N SER A 71 -1.00 18.07 27.06
CA SER A 71 -0.77 18.68 28.38
C SER A 71 -0.11 17.70 29.34
N ARG A 72 -0.67 16.49 29.47
CA ARG A 72 -0.16 15.43 30.35
C ARG A 72 1.23 14.96 29.93
N PHE A 73 1.46 14.80 28.63
CA PHE A 73 2.75 14.39 28.10
C PHE A 73 3.84 15.46 28.31
N MET A 74 3.51 16.74 28.08
CA MET A 74 4.43 17.85 28.32
C MET A 74 4.71 18.06 29.80
N GLU A 75 3.72 17.83 30.66
CA GLU A 75 3.88 17.88 32.12
C GLU A 75 4.80 16.77 32.62
N HIS A 76 4.58 15.52 32.19
CA HIS A 76 5.49 14.42 32.50
C HIS A 76 6.91 14.71 32.02
N SER A 77 7.10 15.16 30.77
CA SER A 77 8.43 15.48 30.24
C SER A 77 9.15 16.55 31.06
N ARG A 78 8.41 17.55 31.58
CA ARG A 78 8.96 18.55 32.49
C ARG A 78 9.31 17.98 33.87
N LEU A 79 8.47 17.08 34.40
CA LEU A 79 8.65 16.46 35.72
C LEU A 79 9.76 15.40 35.76
N THR A 80 10.04 14.74 34.64
CA THR A 80 11.15 13.78 34.52
C THR A 80 12.51 14.45 34.77
N GLY A 81 12.64 15.76 34.51
CA GLY A 81 13.86 16.53 34.80
C GLY A 81 15.03 16.31 33.84
N ASP A 82 14.88 15.38 32.89
CA ASP A 82 15.90 15.01 31.90
C ASP A 82 15.97 15.97 30.69
N PHE A 83 15.03 16.92 30.57
CA PHE A 83 14.91 17.81 29.42
C PHE A 83 15.12 19.28 29.83
N ASP A 84 15.97 19.98 29.09
CA ASP A 84 16.10 21.43 29.20
C ASP A 84 14.93 22.16 28.51
N GLU A 85 14.75 23.45 28.83
CA GLU A 85 13.65 24.25 28.29
C GLU A 85 13.65 24.29 26.75
N SER A 86 14.84 24.26 26.13
CA SER A 86 14.96 24.26 24.67
C SER A 86 14.51 22.94 24.04
N SER A 87 14.80 21.79 24.67
CA SER A 87 14.29 20.48 24.25
C SER A 87 12.79 20.35 24.46
N LEU A 88 12.24 20.89 25.56
CA LEU A 88 10.80 20.91 25.80
C LEU A 88 10.06 21.74 24.74
N GLU A 89 10.60 22.90 24.34
CA GLU A 89 10.04 23.70 23.24
C GLU A 89 10.14 22.99 21.88
N PHE A 90 11.23 22.26 21.64
CA PHE A 90 11.38 21.44 20.44
C PHE A 90 10.34 20.31 20.41
N GLN A 91 10.19 19.58 21.51
CA GLN A 91 9.21 18.50 21.67
C GLN A 91 7.77 19.01 21.48
N ARG A 92 7.44 20.18 22.03
CA ARG A 92 6.14 20.85 21.80
C ARG A 92 5.90 21.18 20.33
N LYS A 93 6.92 21.67 19.63
CA LYS A 93 6.83 21.98 18.18
C LYS A 93 6.63 20.70 17.36
N ILE A 94 7.30 19.59 17.72
CA ILE A 94 7.08 18.29 17.09
C ILE A 94 5.64 17.85 17.29
N LEU A 95 5.13 17.82 18.51
CA LEU A 95 3.75 17.40 18.79
C LEU A 95 2.74 18.18 17.94
N LYS A 96 2.87 19.51 17.89
CA LYS A 96 1.98 20.37 17.08
C LYS A 96 2.10 20.18 15.57
N ARG A 97 3.22 19.66 15.06
CA ARG A 97 3.49 19.50 13.61
C ARG A 97 3.47 18.05 13.13
N SER A 98 3.46 17.09 14.05
CA SER A 98 3.53 15.65 13.78
C SER A 98 2.25 15.07 13.18
N GLY A 99 1.14 15.80 13.26
CA GLY A 99 -0.18 15.28 12.85
C GLY A 99 -0.79 14.31 13.84
N LEU A 100 -0.15 14.08 15.00
CA LEU A 100 -0.77 13.38 16.12
C LEU A 100 -1.98 14.18 16.63
N GLY A 101 -2.96 13.49 17.21
CA GLY A 101 -4.10 14.12 17.86
C GLY A 101 -3.89 14.24 19.37
N ASP A 102 -4.69 15.08 20.03
CA ASP A 102 -4.70 15.16 21.51
C ASP A 102 -5.29 13.90 22.18
N GLU A 103 -5.81 12.99 21.36
CA GLU A 103 -6.38 11.68 21.74
C GLU A 103 -5.41 10.51 21.42
N THR A 104 -4.12 10.81 21.25
CA THR A 104 -3.11 9.79 20.95
C THR A 104 -2.86 8.91 22.18
N TYR A 105 -2.64 7.62 21.96
CA TYR A 105 -2.34 6.65 23.01
C TYR A 105 -0.83 6.47 23.13
N VAL A 106 -0.35 6.28 24.36
CA VAL A 106 1.03 5.88 24.63
C VAL A 106 1.03 4.59 25.45
N PRO A 107 2.05 3.73 25.31
CA PRO A 107 2.16 2.50 26.08
C PRO A 107 2.09 2.74 27.60
N GLU A 108 1.59 1.76 28.34
CA GLU A 108 1.38 1.85 29.80
C GLU A 108 2.64 2.30 30.56
N VAL A 109 3.81 1.83 30.10
CA VAL A 109 5.11 2.19 30.65
C VAL A 109 5.34 3.71 30.64
N MET A 110 4.83 4.43 29.63
CA MET A 110 4.96 5.89 29.47
C MET A 110 3.97 6.71 30.32
N HIS A 111 2.97 6.07 30.94
CA HIS A 111 2.08 6.72 31.90
C HIS A 111 2.69 6.85 33.29
N SER A 112 3.90 6.31 33.50
CA SER A 112 4.69 6.50 34.70
C SER A 112 5.64 7.69 34.53
N ILE A 113 5.84 8.48 35.60
CA ILE A 113 6.72 9.66 35.60
C ILE A 113 8.19 9.27 35.30
N LEU A 114 8.57 8.05 35.64
CA LEU A 114 9.85 7.42 35.33
C LEU A 114 9.61 6.13 34.54
N PRO A 115 9.44 6.21 33.20
CA PRO A 115 9.25 5.03 32.38
C PRO A 115 10.54 4.20 32.37
N GLN A 116 10.45 2.90 32.64
CA GLN A 116 11.54 1.94 32.38
C GLN A 116 11.21 1.11 31.14
N PRO A 117 11.52 1.61 29.93
CA PRO A 117 11.31 0.85 28.71
C PRO A 117 12.27 -0.36 28.68
N SER A 118 11.73 -1.57 28.52
CA SER A 118 12.52 -2.79 28.38
C SER A 118 12.11 -3.55 27.11
N ILE A 119 13.04 -4.33 26.53
CA ILE A 119 12.72 -5.22 25.39
C ILE A 119 11.64 -6.22 25.77
N GLN A 120 11.59 -6.63 27.04
CA GLN A 120 10.60 -7.56 27.55
C GLN A 120 9.19 -6.95 27.53
N ALA A 121 9.03 -5.70 27.97
CA ALA A 121 7.75 -5.00 27.88
C ALA A 121 7.29 -4.79 26.42
N ALA A 122 8.23 -4.53 25.50
CA ALA A 122 7.91 -4.42 24.08
C ALA A 122 7.50 -5.76 23.45
N ARG A 123 8.01 -6.89 23.96
CA ARG A 123 7.59 -8.23 23.52
C ARG A 123 6.23 -8.62 24.07
N GLU A 124 5.94 -8.31 25.34
CA GLU A 124 4.62 -8.54 25.94
C GLU A 124 3.50 -7.78 25.21
N GLU A 125 3.81 -6.58 24.69
CA GLU A 125 2.89 -5.82 23.81
C GLU A 125 2.69 -6.50 22.44
N ALA A 126 3.74 -7.11 21.89
CA ALA A 126 3.69 -7.77 20.58
C ALA A 126 3.07 -9.19 20.61
N GLU A 127 3.22 -9.91 21.72
CA GLU A 127 2.80 -11.33 21.87
C GLU A 127 1.29 -11.52 22.10
N GLN A 128 0.49 -10.45 22.11
CA GLN A 128 -0.97 -10.56 22.24
C GLN A 128 -1.69 -11.14 21.01
N GLY A 129 -0.99 -11.63 19.98
CA GLY A 129 -1.59 -12.29 18.81
C GLY A 129 -0.74 -13.43 18.23
N GLU A 130 -1.33 -14.61 18.07
CA GLU A 130 -0.71 -15.77 17.41
C GLU A 130 -0.80 -15.67 15.88
N TYR A 131 0.29 -15.34 15.17
CA TYR A 131 0.33 -15.35 13.70
C TYR A 131 1.71 -15.74 13.14
N GLN A 132 1.71 -16.21 11.89
CA GLN A 132 2.94 -16.50 11.15
C GLN A 132 3.61 -15.19 10.73
N GLU A 133 4.74 -14.87 11.34
CA GLU A 133 5.35 -13.54 11.31
C GLU A 133 6.45 -13.42 10.24
N PHE A 134 6.39 -12.38 9.41
CA PHE A 134 7.49 -11.94 8.56
C PHE A 134 8.06 -10.62 9.12
N GLN A 135 9.16 -10.70 9.85
CA GLN A 135 9.82 -9.53 10.44
C GLN A 135 10.71 -8.82 9.41
N PHE A 136 10.36 -7.57 9.07
CA PHE A 136 11.24 -6.68 8.30
C PHE A 136 12.18 -5.94 9.26
N GLY A 137 13.38 -6.49 9.47
CA GLY A 137 14.43 -5.84 10.27
C GLY A 137 15.10 -4.68 9.51
N GLY A 138 14.83 -3.44 9.92
CA GLY A 138 15.53 -2.26 9.42
C GLY A 138 15.01 -0.95 10.02
N ASN A 139 15.88 0.06 10.15
CA ASN A 139 15.64 1.36 10.81
C ASN A 139 14.61 2.29 10.11
N GLY A 140 13.59 1.74 9.44
CA GLY A 140 12.65 2.46 8.58
C GLY A 140 11.19 2.14 8.91
N VAL A 141 10.78 2.42 10.14
CA VAL A 141 9.46 2.08 10.71
C VAL A 141 8.29 2.65 9.88
N GLN A 142 8.48 3.80 9.23
CA GLN A 142 7.45 4.47 8.42
C GLN A 142 7.15 3.80 7.06
N ARG A 143 7.97 2.84 6.61
CA ARG A 143 7.82 2.20 5.28
C ARG A 143 7.42 0.72 5.35
N ALA A 144 7.47 0.09 6.53
CA ALA A 144 7.24 -1.34 6.69
C ALA A 144 5.81 -1.76 6.30
N GLY A 145 4.79 -0.96 6.64
CA GLY A 145 3.39 -1.27 6.31
C GLY A 145 3.12 -1.31 4.80
N VAL A 146 3.61 -0.34 4.03
CA VAL A 146 3.43 -0.31 2.57
C VAL A 146 4.22 -1.43 1.88
N ILE A 147 5.40 -1.77 2.40
CA ILE A 147 6.20 -2.91 1.91
C ILE A 147 5.45 -4.22 2.16
N ALA A 148 4.88 -4.42 3.35
CA ALA A 148 4.11 -5.61 3.69
C ALA A 148 2.86 -5.76 2.82
N VAL A 149 2.13 -4.66 2.54
CA VAL A 149 0.98 -4.67 1.62
C VAL A 149 1.41 -5.04 0.19
N ASN A 150 2.52 -4.51 -0.30
CA ASN A 150 3.03 -4.87 -1.63
C ASN A 150 3.46 -6.33 -1.70
N LEU A 151 4.14 -6.85 -0.67
CA LEU A 151 4.50 -8.27 -0.60
C LEU A 151 3.25 -9.15 -0.57
N ALA A 152 2.25 -8.81 0.24
CA ALA A 152 0.99 -9.54 0.29
C ALA A 152 0.28 -9.57 -1.07
N LYS A 153 0.29 -8.43 -1.80
CA LYS A 153 -0.23 -8.37 -3.17
C LYS A 153 0.52 -9.31 -4.10
N ASP A 154 1.85 -9.32 -4.08
CA ASP A 154 2.67 -10.18 -4.93
C ASP A 154 2.45 -11.67 -4.59
N MET A 155 2.32 -12.03 -3.32
CA MET A 155 1.98 -13.39 -2.90
C MET A 155 0.60 -13.83 -3.38
N LEU A 156 -0.40 -12.95 -3.32
CA LEU A 156 -1.76 -13.22 -3.79
C LEU A 156 -1.86 -13.32 -5.33
N GLN A 157 -0.88 -12.80 -6.09
CA GLN A 157 -0.79 -13.07 -7.52
C GLN A 157 -0.38 -14.53 -7.81
N VAL A 158 0.42 -15.14 -6.94
CA VAL A 158 0.94 -16.50 -7.09
C VAL A 158 -0.04 -17.54 -6.55
N HIS A 159 -0.60 -17.30 -5.36
CA HIS A 159 -1.50 -18.23 -4.67
C HIS A 159 -2.97 -17.89 -4.94
N ARG A 160 -3.70 -18.80 -5.60
CA ARG A 160 -5.11 -18.60 -5.93
C ARG A 160 -6.02 -18.95 -4.75
N ASN A 161 -7.13 -18.22 -4.63
CA ASN A 161 -8.21 -18.49 -3.66
C ASN A 161 -7.73 -18.49 -2.20
N THR A 162 -6.78 -17.61 -1.88
CA THR A 162 -6.20 -17.43 -0.55
C THR A 162 -6.42 -16.02 -0.07
N TYR A 163 -6.36 -15.84 1.26
CA TYR A 163 -6.38 -14.54 1.91
C TYR A 163 -4.99 -14.24 2.49
N ALA A 164 -4.63 -12.97 2.53
CA ALA A 164 -3.46 -12.49 3.24
C ALA A 164 -3.90 -11.49 4.31
N VAL A 165 -3.38 -11.64 5.52
CA VAL A 165 -3.59 -10.69 6.62
C VAL A 165 -2.28 -9.95 6.82
N VAL A 166 -2.33 -8.62 6.80
CA VAL A 166 -1.17 -7.76 7.06
C VAL A 166 -1.38 -7.09 8.41
N VAL A 167 -0.47 -7.35 9.34
CA VAL A 167 -0.45 -6.72 10.66
C VAL A 167 0.71 -5.73 10.70
N SER A 168 0.42 -4.48 11.05
CA SER A 168 1.43 -3.43 11.21
C SER A 168 1.41 -2.98 12.67
N THR A 169 2.54 -3.14 13.35
CA THR A 169 2.77 -2.62 14.70
C THR A 169 3.88 -1.59 14.63
N GLU A 170 3.61 -0.34 15.03
CA GLU A 170 4.65 0.69 15.15
C GLU A 170 5.00 0.87 16.63
N ASN A 171 6.25 0.57 17.00
CA ASN A 171 6.75 0.81 18.34
C ASN A 171 7.63 2.08 18.35
N ILE A 172 7.11 3.18 18.94
CA ILE A 172 7.80 4.49 19.01
C ILE A 172 8.75 4.56 20.23
N THR A 173 8.74 3.56 21.11
CA THR A 173 9.35 3.68 22.45
C THR A 173 10.89 3.61 22.48
N GLN A 174 11.56 3.17 21.42
CA GLN A 174 13.00 2.86 21.48
C GLN A 174 13.96 4.01 21.15
N ASN A 175 13.49 5.16 20.65
CA ASN A 175 14.38 6.24 20.18
C ASN A 175 14.08 7.59 20.85
N TRP A 176 14.28 7.65 22.16
CA TRP A 176 14.21 8.92 22.90
C TRP A 176 15.42 9.79 22.57
N TYR A 177 15.16 10.96 21.97
CA TYR A 177 16.18 11.96 21.71
C TYR A 177 16.26 12.95 22.88
N PHE A 178 17.28 12.80 23.72
CA PHE A 178 17.52 13.61 24.92
C PHE A 178 18.14 14.99 24.63
N GLY A 179 17.88 15.60 23.46
CA GLY A 179 18.31 16.98 23.17
C GLY A 179 19.80 17.20 22.87
N ASN A 180 20.70 16.30 23.32
CA ASN A 180 22.14 16.58 23.40
C ASN A 180 22.97 16.30 22.13
N LYS A 181 22.38 15.99 20.97
CA LYS A 181 23.12 15.78 19.71
C LYS A 181 22.50 16.53 18.55
N LYS A 182 22.85 17.81 18.41
CA LYS A 182 22.51 18.62 17.22
C LYS A 182 22.86 17.81 15.95
N SER A 183 21.92 17.77 15.00
CA SER A 183 22.21 17.25 13.66
C SER A 183 23.44 17.97 13.12
N PRO A 184 24.42 17.27 12.51
CA PRO A 184 25.46 17.95 11.75
C PRO A 184 24.74 18.77 10.68
N ASP A 185 24.98 20.07 10.67
CA ASP A 185 24.41 20.99 9.70
C ASP A 185 24.69 20.45 8.29
N SER A 186 23.64 20.03 7.59
CA SER A 186 23.69 19.72 6.17
C SER A 186 23.70 21.05 5.42
N HIS A 187 24.90 21.50 5.03
CA HIS A 187 25.11 22.53 4.02
C HIS A 187 24.52 22.14 2.66
#